data_AF-A0AAU0UVI2-F1
#
_entry.id   AF-A0AAU0UVI2-F1
#
_cell.length_a   1.000
_cell.length_b   1.000
_cell.length_c   1.000
_cell.angle_alpha   90.00
_cell.angle_beta   90.00
_cell.angle_gamma   90.00
#
_symmetry.space_group_name_H-M   'P 1'
#
loop_
_entity.id
_entity.type
_entity.pdbx_description
1 polymer ?
#
loop_
_entity_poly.entity_id
_entity_poly.type
_entity_poly.pdbx_seq_one_letter_code
_entity_poly.pdbx_strand_id
1 'polypeptide(L)'
;MLRVRPLRGEATASYTQRLADAYWLTLPQLLDGAGIALHGHGAPPAAELHLSRNAAQHFAVLTSTPLPHLTRALPCLAANDDAHATGAAARWKRLESAQQPVRACTLCTRHRSDGATDTAWVQAAPQRLVCPRHQQAAPDRRLTSTVHTQGVPELAAAHHSHQRLLQHPRADTAWTAAHAITTSNTSPTAGTPA
;
A
#
# COMPACT_ATOMS: atom_id res chain seq x y z
N MET A 1 22.83 9.34 -8.17
CA MET A 1 22.28 8.12 -7.53
C MET A 1 20.77 8.26 -7.53
N LEU A 2 20.05 7.34 -8.19
CA LEU A 2 18.58 7.40 -8.29
C LEU A 2 17.99 7.21 -6.89
N ARG A 3 17.22 8.20 -6.41
CA ARG A 3 16.65 8.17 -5.07
C ARG A 3 15.17 7.79 -5.13
N VAL A 4 14.89 6.49 -5.11
CA VAL A 4 13.52 6.00 -4.96
C VAL A 4 13.08 6.19 -3.52
N ARG A 5 11.96 6.88 -3.32
CA ARG A 5 11.31 7.09 -2.02
C ARG A 5 10.02 6.28 -1.97
N PRO A 6 9.68 5.69 -0.81
CA PRO A 6 8.44 4.94 -0.66
C PRO A 6 7.23 5.87 -0.71
N LEU A 7 6.13 5.39 -1.27
CA LEU A 7 4.82 6.02 -1.19
C LEU A 7 4.19 5.70 0.17
N ARG A 8 3.28 6.56 0.64
CA ARG A 8 2.55 6.30 1.88
C ARG A 8 1.56 5.16 1.66
N GLY A 9 1.74 4.07 2.41
CA GLY A 9 0.92 2.87 2.31
C GLY A 9 1.36 1.95 1.17
N GLU A 10 2.59 2.07 0.67
CA GLU A 10 3.09 1.22 -0.41
C GLU A 10 3.27 -0.23 0.07
N ALA A 11 2.96 -1.18 -0.81
CA ALA A 11 3.33 -2.58 -0.60
C ALA A 11 4.86 -2.71 -0.55
N THR A 12 5.38 -3.53 0.38
CA THR A 12 6.82 -3.73 0.54
C THR A 12 7.43 -4.32 -0.73
N ALA A 13 6.74 -5.27 -1.37
CA ALA A 13 7.14 -5.85 -2.64
C ALA A 13 7.19 -4.81 -3.77
N SER A 14 6.22 -3.89 -3.82
CA SER A 14 6.19 -2.81 -4.81
C SER A 14 7.38 -1.88 -4.67
N TYR A 15 7.64 -1.40 -3.44
CA TYR A 15 8.75 -0.49 -3.19
C TYR A 15 10.10 -1.15 -3.49
N THR A 16 10.27 -2.41 -3.08
CA THR A 16 11.51 -3.18 -3.33
C THR A 16 11.73 -3.41 -4.83
N GLN A 17 10.67 -3.73 -5.59
CA GLN A 17 10.77 -3.87 -7.04
C GLN A 17 11.17 -2.56 -7.71
N ARG A 18 10.53 -1.43 -7.36
CA ARG A 18 10.89 -0.12 -7.90
C ARG A 18 12.34 0.26 -7.59
N LEU A 19 12.83 -0.12 -6.41
CA LEU A 19 14.22 0.09 -6.03
C LEU A 19 15.16 -0.74 -6.90
N ALA A 20 14.84 -2.02 -7.13
CA ALA A 20 15.61 -2.91 -7.98
C ALA A 20 15.67 -2.38 -9.42
N ASP A 21 14.51 -2.01 -9.98
CA ASP A 21 14.40 -1.44 -11.33
C ASP A 21 15.26 -0.16 -11.46
N ALA A 22 15.22 0.74 -10.47
CA ALA A 22 15.99 1.97 -10.49
C ALA A 22 17.51 1.75 -10.42
N TYR A 23 17.96 0.64 -9.81
CA TYR A 23 19.38 0.26 -9.81
C TYR A 23 19.75 -0.69 -10.95
N TRP A 24 18.84 -0.96 -11.90
CA TRP A 24 19.04 -1.94 -12.98
C TRP A 24 19.40 -3.33 -12.47
N LEU A 25 18.83 -3.71 -11.33
CA LEU A 25 19.01 -5.02 -10.70
C LEU A 25 17.71 -5.80 -10.75
N THR A 26 17.82 -7.12 -10.75
CA THR A 26 16.69 -7.96 -10.39
C THR A 26 16.43 -7.87 -8.88
N LEU A 27 15.19 -8.13 -8.45
CA LEU A 27 14.86 -8.13 -7.03
C LEU A 27 15.73 -9.11 -6.21
N PRO A 28 16.02 -10.34 -6.67
CA PRO A 28 16.97 -11.22 -5.99
C PRO A 28 18.37 -10.60 -5.85
N GLN A 29 18.95 -10.03 -6.91
CA GLN A 29 20.27 -9.40 -6.85
C GLN A 29 20.35 -8.24 -5.86
N LEU A 30 19.29 -7.42 -5.80
CA LEU A 30 19.20 -6.32 -4.85
C LEU A 30 19.20 -6.84 -3.39
N LEU A 31 18.42 -7.89 -3.11
CA LEU A 31 18.30 -8.47 -1.77
C LEU A 31 19.57 -9.21 -1.36
N ASP A 32 20.17 -9.97 -2.28
CA ASP A 32 21.45 -10.66 -2.06
C ASP A 32 22.56 -9.65 -1.76
N GLY A 33 22.61 -8.53 -2.49
CA GLY A 33 23.53 -7.42 -2.24
C GLY A 33 23.36 -6.76 -0.86
N ALA A 34 22.17 -6.88 -0.25
CA ALA A 34 21.89 -6.43 1.11
C ALA A 34 22.06 -7.54 2.17
N GLY A 35 22.52 -8.73 1.77
CA GLY A 35 22.65 -9.90 2.65
C GLY A 35 21.29 -10.40 3.16
N ILE A 36 20.24 -10.31 2.35
CA ILE A 36 18.89 -10.76 2.67
C ILE A 36 18.56 -11.99 1.82
N ALA A 37 18.40 -13.15 2.45
CA ALA A 37 18.03 -14.37 1.75
C ALA A 37 16.56 -14.32 1.29
N LEU A 38 16.32 -14.49 -0.01
CA LEU A 38 14.96 -14.53 -0.57
C LEU A 38 14.42 -15.96 -0.64
N HIS A 39 13.22 -16.18 -0.10
CA HIS A 39 12.52 -17.46 -0.16
C HIS A 39 11.20 -17.38 -0.93
N GLY A 40 11.00 -18.36 -1.80
CA GLY A 40 9.83 -18.46 -2.67
C GLY A 40 9.89 -17.50 -3.84
N HIS A 41 8.78 -17.40 -4.56
CA HIS A 41 8.62 -16.52 -5.71
C HIS A 41 7.26 -15.81 -5.66
N GLY A 42 7.22 -14.60 -6.18
CA GLY A 42 6.02 -13.78 -6.22
C GLY A 42 6.27 -12.49 -6.98
N ALA A 43 5.19 -11.79 -7.30
CA ALA A 43 5.26 -10.48 -7.93
C ALA A 43 4.06 -9.61 -7.47
N PRO A 44 4.25 -8.30 -7.33
CA PRO A 44 3.14 -7.38 -7.13
C PRO A 44 2.15 -7.42 -8.32
N PRO A 45 0.83 -7.26 -8.10
CA PRO A 45 0.17 -7.09 -6.79
C PRO A 45 -0.25 -8.42 -6.14
N ALA A 46 -0.01 -9.57 -6.77
CA ALA A 46 -0.52 -10.86 -6.33
C ALA A 46 0.20 -11.43 -5.08
N ALA A 47 1.38 -10.92 -4.76
CA ALA A 47 2.15 -11.32 -3.60
C ALA A 47 2.80 -10.11 -2.89
N GLU A 48 2.91 -10.22 -1.58
CA GLU A 48 3.62 -9.28 -0.72
C GLU A 48 4.96 -9.87 -0.27
N LEU A 49 5.93 -8.99 0.00
CA LEU A 49 7.25 -9.36 0.46
C LEU A 49 7.37 -9.11 1.96
N HIS A 50 7.45 -10.18 2.74
CA HIS A 50 7.57 -10.15 4.18
C HIS A 50 9.04 -10.22 4.58
N LEU A 51 9.54 -9.20 5.28
CA LEU A 51 10.92 -9.15 5.77
C LEU A 51 10.95 -9.57 7.24
N SER A 52 11.95 -10.38 7.62
CA SER A 52 12.28 -10.57 9.04
C SER A 52 12.77 -9.26 9.65
N ARG A 53 12.81 -9.17 10.99
CA ARG A 53 13.34 -7.98 11.68
C ARG A 53 14.76 -7.61 11.23
N ASN A 54 15.64 -8.61 11.11
CA ASN A 54 17.01 -8.40 10.64
C ASN A 54 17.05 -7.94 9.17
N ALA A 55 16.21 -8.53 8.31
CA ALA A 55 16.09 -8.08 6.92
C ALA A 55 15.57 -6.65 6.82
N ALA A 56 14.62 -6.25 7.67
CA ALA A 56 14.11 -4.87 7.72
C ALA A 56 15.21 -3.87 8.12
N GLN A 57 16.13 -4.25 9.02
CA GLN A 57 17.29 -3.42 9.38
C GLN A 57 18.29 -3.31 8.22
N HIS A 58 18.64 -4.42 7.58
CA HIS A 58 19.50 -4.42 6.40
C HIS A 58 18.89 -3.57 5.27
N PHE A 59 17.58 -3.68 5.07
CA PHE A 59 16.84 -2.90 4.09
C PHE A 59 16.82 -1.39 4.42
N ALA A 60 16.76 -1.02 5.70
CA ALA A 60 16.90 0.37 6.14
C ALA A 60 18.28 0.94 5.81
N VAL A 61 19.34 0.14 5.98
CA VAL A 61 20.71 0.51 5.59
C VAL A 61 20.82 0.65 4.07
N LEU A 62 20.38 -0.36 3.30
CA LEU A 62 20.38 -0.35 1.83
C LEU A 62 19.71 0.91 1.26
N THR A 63 18.56 1.29 1.82
CA THR A 63 17.78 2.44 1.35
C THR A 63 18.19 3.77 1.96
N SER A 64 19.19 3.78 2.86
CA SER A 64 19.59 4.95 3.65
C SER A 64 18.39 5.68 4.28
N THR A 65 17.39 4.91 4.71
CA THR A 65 16.13 5.42 5.26
C THR A 65 15.90 4.79 6.64
N PRO A 66 15.76 5.60 7.70
CA PRO A 66 15.52 5.06 9.05
C PRO A 66 14.32 4.11 9.08
N LEU A 67 14.46 2.99 9.79
CA LEU A 67 13.41 1.98 9.90
C LEU A 67 12.04 2.56 10.32
N PRO A 68 11.94 3.52 11.27
CA PRO A 68 10.66 4.15 11.62
C PRO A 68 9.97 4.90 10.46
N HIS A 69 10.75 5.40 9.50
CA HIS A 69 10.20 6.04 8.31
C HIS A 69 9.72 5.02 7.30
N LEU A 70 10.44 3.90 7.15
CA LEU A 70 10.03 2.79 6.31
C LEU A 70 8.76 2.13 6.84
N THR A 71 8.68 1.80 8.13
CA THR A 71 7.49 1.16 8.72
C THR A 71 6.24 2.03 8.64
N ARG A 72 6.39 3.37 8.70
CA ARG A 72 5.28 4.30 8.48
C ARG A 72 4.80 4.32 7.03
N ALA A 73 5.70 4.12 6.08
CA ALA A 73 5.38 4.13 4.66
C ALA A 73 4.92 2.76 4.13
N LEU A 74 5.42 1.67 4.71
CA LEU A 74 5.26 0.28 4.28
C LEU A 74 4.51 -0.52 5.36
N PRO A 75 3.17 -0.62 5.29
CA PRO A 75 2.37 -1.20 6.37
C PRO A 75 2.72 -2.66 6.68
N CYS A 76 2.98 -3.47 5.65
CA CYS A 76 3.32 -4.89 5.82
C CYS A 76 4.72 -5.10 6.43
N LEU A 77 5.63 -4.12 6.29
CA LEU A 77 6.93 -4.16 6.95
C LEU A 77 6.79 -4.01 8.47
N ALA A 78 5.82 -3.21 8.94
CA ALA A 78 5.57 -3.00 10.36
C ALA A 78 4.90 -4.21 11.04
N ALA A 79 4.13 -5.00 10.28
CA ALA A 79 3.32 -6.10 10.82
C ALA A 79 4.07 -7.41 11.01
N ASN A 80 5.32 -7.51 10.52
CA ASN A 80 6.04 -8.78 10.46
C ASN A 80 7.06 -8.90 11.61
N ASP A 81 6.57 -9.27 12.80
CA ASP A 81 7.39 -9.67 13.95
C ASP A 81 7.63 -11.18 13.94
N ASP A 82 8.36 -11.66 12.92
CA ASP A 82 8.91 -13.02 12.96
C ASP A 82 10.09 -13.05 13.94
N ALA A 83 9.78 -13.08 15.24
CA ALA A 83 10.75 -13.09 16.35
C ALA A 83 11.68 -14.33 16.35
N HIS A 84 11.42 -15.31 15.49
CA HIS A 84 12.16 -16.59 15.42
C HIS A 84 13.03 -16.73 14.17
N ALA A 85 13.10 -15.71 13.31
CA ALA A 85 14.01 -15.74 12.18
C ALA A 85 15.45 -15.42 12.63
N THR A 86 16.29 -16.45 12.70
CA THR A 86 17.71 -16.33 13.11
C THR A 86 18.55 -15.53 12.11
N GLY A 87 18.06 -15.33 10.87
CA GLY A 87 18.76 -14.62 9.79
C GLY A 87 17.95 -13.51 9.14
N ALA A 88 18.64 -12.67 8.36
CA ALA A 88 18.00 -11.68 7.48
C ALA A 88 17.38 -12.40 6.27
N ALA A 89 16.05 -12.54 6.29
CA ALA A 89 15.30 -13.25 5.27
C ALA A 89 14.10 -12.44 4.78
N ALA A 90 13.80 -12.59 3.49
CA ALA A 90 12.62 -12.11 2.83
C ALA A 90 11.79 -13.30 2.32
N ARG A 91 10.48 -13.28 2.52
CA ARG A 91 9.59 -14.37 2.11
C ARG A 91 8.42 -13.81 1.32
N TRP A 92 8.10 -14.46 0.21
CA TRP A 92 6.88 -14.15 -0.53
C TRP A 92 5.65 -14.72 0.18
N LYS A 93 4.64 -13.86 0.38
CA LYS A 93 3.32 -14.25 0.85
C LYS A 93 2.30 -13.95 -0.25
N ARG A 94 1.60 -14.99 -0.73
CA ARG A 94 0.49 -14.81 -1.68
C ARG A 94 -0.64 -14.02 -1.01
N LEU A 95 -1.21 -13.06 -1.74
CA LEU A 95 -2.34 -12.27 -1.29
C LEU A 95 -3.63 -12.75 -1.95
N GLU A 96 -4.68 -12.88 -1.13
CA GLU A 96 -6.03 -13.07 -1.63
C GLU A 96 -6.48 -11.86 -2.44
N SER A 97 -7.33 -12.08 -3.44
CA SER A 97 -7.79 -11.04 -4.36
C SER A 97 -8.35 -9.80 -3.64
N ALA A 98 -8.99 -9.98 -2.48
CA ALA A 98 -9.53 -8.90 -1.64
C ALA A 98 -8.43 -8.04 -0.97
N GLN A 99 -7.25 -8.61 -0.71
CA GLN A 99 -6.14 -8.00 0.01
C GLN A 99 -5.08 -7.36 -0.92
N GLN A 100 -5.12 -7.65 -2.22
CA GLN A 100 -4.11 -7.17 -3.17
C GLN A 100 -4.01 -5.64 -3.20
N PRO A 101 -2.82 -5.03 -3.19
CA PRO A 101 -2.74 -3.58 -3.30
C PRO A 101 -3.30 -3.07 -4.65
N VAL A 102 -3.73 -1.81 -4.68
CA VAL A 102 -4.22 -1.13 -5.89
C VAL A 102 -3.12 -0.27 -6.50
N ARG A 103 -3.22 0.06 -7.79
CA ARG A 103 -2.24 0.93 -8.44
C ARG A 103 -2.25 2.31 -7.76
N ALA A 104 -1.06 2.83 -7.50
CA ALA A 104 -0.86 4.19 -7.04
C ALA A 104 -1.05 5.20 -8.19
N CYS A 105 -1.19 6.47 -7.83
CA CYS A 105 -1.15 7.56 -8.80
C CYS A 105 0.21 7.61 -9.52
N THR A 106 0.18 7.53 -10.84
CA THR A 106 1.39 7.51 -11.70
C THR A 106 2.24 8.76 -11.53
N LEU A 107 1.63 9.94 -11.37
CA LEU A 107 2.38 11.19 -11.11
C LEU A 107 3.07 11.19 -9.73
N CYS A 108 2.42 10.64 -8.70
CA CYS A 108 3.05 10.45 -7.39
C CYS A 108 4.21 9.45 -7.49
N THR A 109 4.03 8.35 -8.22
CA THR A 109 5.07 7.34 -8.42
C THR A 109 6.27 7.92 -9.15
N ARG A 110 6.06 8.64 -10.26
CA ARG A 110 7.12 9.33 -11.01
C ARG A 110 7.89 10.28 -10.11
N HIS A 111 7.18 11.17 -9.40
CA HIS A 111 7.80 12.13 -8.49
C HIS A 111 8.62 11.48 -7.37
N ARG A 112 8.18 10.31 -6.88
CA ARG A 112 8.87 9.57 -5.81
C ARG A 112 9.95 8.62 -6.32
N SER A 113 10.02 8.35 -7.62
CA SER A 113 11.01 7.46 -8.23
C SER A 113 12.07 8.22 -9.02
N ASP A 114 12.10 9.54 -8.93
CA ASP A 114 12.96 10.37 -9.78
C ASP A 114 12.76 10.06 -11.29
N GLY A 115 11.50 9.80 -11.67
CA GLY A 115 11.11 9.43 -13.04
C GLY A 115 11.41 7.99 -13.46
N ALA A 116 12.06 7.17 -12.62
CA ALA A 116 12.52 5.83 -13.02
C ALA A 116 11.40 4.79 -13.26
N THR A 117 10.23 4.97 -12.66
CA THR A 117 9.12 4.01 -12.76
C THR A 117 7.78 4.68 -12.53
N ASP A 118 6.77 4.15 -13.23
CA ASP A 118 5.40 4.63 -13.22
C ASP A 118 4.46 3.73 -12.42
N THR A 119 4.90 2.52 -12.09
CA THR A 119 4.06 1.52 -11.46
C THR A 119 4.45 1.36 -10.00
N ALA A 120 3.50 1.64 -9.11
CA ALA A 120 3.58 1.31 -7.70
C ALA A 120 2.23 0.79 -7.23
N TRP A 121 2.25 -0.01 -6.17
CA TRP A 121 1.08 -0.61 -5.58
C TRP A 121 0.95 -0.18 -4.12
N VAL A 122 -0.20 0.38 -3.76
CA VAL A 122 -0.51 0.85 -2.41
C VAL A 122 -1.63 0.04 -1.81
N GLN A 123 -1.51 -0.25 -0.51
CA GLN A 123 -2.55 -0.91 0.26
C GLN A 123 -3.83 -0.07 0.20
N ALA A 124 -4.90 -0.69 -0.30
CA ALA A 124 -6.17 -0.02 -0.46
C ALA A 124 -6.80 0.18 0.92
N ALA A 125 -6.68 1.39 1.46
CA ALA A 125 -7.68 1.84 2.42
C ALA A 125 -8.99 2.02 1.63
N PRO A 126 -10.15 1.52 2.09
CA PRO A 126 -11.43 1.62 1.37
C PRO A 126 -11.74 3.05 0.87
N GLN A 127 -11.23 4.04 1.60
CA GLN A 127 -11.37 5.46 1.33
C GLN A 127 -10.39 6.13 0.35
N ARG A 128 -9.41 5.41 -0.20
CA ARG A 128 -8.36 5.97 -1.09
C ARG A 128 -8.57 5.59 -2.55
N LEU A 129 -9.76 5.88 -3.07
CA LEU A 129 -10.10 5.69 -4.48
C LEU A 129 -9.60 6.80 -5.40
N VAL A 130 -9.12 7.93 -4.86
CA VAL A 130 -8.61 9.06 -5.63
C VAL A 130 -7.34 9.60 -5.00
N CYS A 131 -6.36 9.95 -5.83
CA CYS A 131 -5.23 10.77 -5.45
C CYS A 131 -5.67 12.25 -5.46
N PRO A 132 -5.82 12.91 -4.30
CA PRO A 132 -6.34 14.28 -4.26
C PRO A 132 -5.36 15.30 -4.86
N ARG A 133 -4.05 15.00 -4.84
CA ARG A 133 -3.02 15.92 -5.36
C ARG A 133 -3.04 16.03 -6.88
N HIS A 134 -3.35 14.94 -7.55
CA HIS A 134 -3.27 14.85 -9.02
C HIS A 134 -4.62 14.55 -9.65
N GLN A 135 -5.69 14.48 -8.84
CA GLN A 135 -7.06 14.18 -9.27
C GLN A 135 -7.09 12.98 -10.22
N GLN A 136 -6.45 11.90 -9.78
CA GLN A 136 -6.36 10.65 -10.51
C GLN A 136 -7.01 9.58 -9.65
N ALA A 137 -8.06 8.94 -10.15
CA ALA A 137 -8.62 7.79 -9.47
C ALA A 137 -7.54 6.71 -9.35
N ALA A 138 -7.39 6.13 -8.17
CA ALA A 138 -6.67 4.88 -8.03
C ALA A 138 -7.33 3.91 -9.01
N PRO A 139 -6.61 3.32 -9.96
CA PRO A 139 -7.19 2.33 -10.85
C PRO A 139 -7.83 1.27 -9.97
N ASP A 140 -9.16 1.11 -10.09
CA ASP A 140 -9.86 -0.08 -9.63
C ASP A 140 -9.02 -1.30 -10.04
N ARG A 141 -8.97 -2.37 -9.23
CA ARG A 141 -8.21 -3.58 -9.60
C ARG A 141 -8.63 -4.14 -10.96
N ARG A 142 -9.84 -3.82 -11.45
CA ARG A 142 -10.38 -4.17 -12.77
C ARG A 142 -10.00 -3.20 -13.88
N LEU A 143 -9.56 -2.00 -13.54
CA LEU A 143 -9.20 -0.95 -14.50
C LEU A 143 -7.68 -0.92 -14.68
N THR A 144 -7.24 -1.13 -15.91
CA THR A 144 -5.82 -1.09 -16.29
C THR A 144 -5.35 0.34 -16.61
N SER A 145 -6.27 1.28 -16.81
CA SER A 145 -6.00 2.66 -17.17
C SER A 145 -6.22 3.63 -16.00
N THR A 146 -5.51 4.75 -16.06
CA THR A 146 -5.63 5.84 -15.10
C THR A 146 -6.84 6.69 -15.44
N VAL A 147 -7.78 6.85 -14.51
CA VAL A 147 -8.95 7.71 -14.70
C VAL A 147 -8.66 9.09 -14.10
N HIS A 148 -8.72 10.13 -14.92
CA HIS A 148 -8.60 11.51 -14.45
C HIS A 148 -9.95 12.00 -13.91
N THR A 149 -9.97 12.53 -12.69
CA THR A 149 -11.18 13.02 -12.01
C THR A 149 -11.28 14.56 -12.05
N GLN A 150 -10.51 15.23 -12.90
CA GLN A 150 -10.52 16.69 -13.04
C GLN A 150 -11.91 17.26 -13.41
N GLY A 151 -12.69 16.49 -14.18
CA GLY A 151 -14.06 16.85 -14.55
C GLY A 151 -15.13 16.56 -13.48
N VAL A 152 -14.74 16.06 -12.30
CA VAL A 152 -15.69 15.63 -11.24
C VAL A 152 -15.22 16.17 -9.88
N PRO A 153 -15.37 17.47 -9.60
CA PRO A 153 -14.89 18.10 -8.36
C PRO A 153 -15.53 17.49 -7.09
N GLU A 154 -16.72 16.91 -7.21
CA GLU A 154 -17.44 16.24 -6.12
C GLU A 154 -16.65 15.06 -5.55
N LEU A 155 -15.91 14.32 -6.39
CA LEU A 155 -15.05 13.22 -5.93
C LEU A 155 -13.89 13.73 -5.07
N ALA A 156 -13.28 14.85 -5.48
CA ALA A 156 -12.22 15.48 -4.69
C ALA A 156 -12.77 16.02 -3.37
N ALA A 157 -13.93 16.70 -3.39
CA ALA A 157 -14.60 17.22 -2.21
C ALA A 157 -14.99 16.11 -1.21
N ALA A 158 -15.58 15.01 -1.70
CA ALA A 158 -15.91 13.85 -0.89
C ALA A 158 -14.66 13.24 -0.23
N HIS A 159 -13.56 13.12 -1.00
CA HIS A 159 -12.29 12.64 -0.46
C HIS A 159 -11.73 13.55 0.64
N HIS A 160 -11.75 14.87 0.44
CA HIS A 160 -11.30 15.84 1.44
C HIS A 160 -12.15 15.79 2.73
N SER A 161 -13.47 15.74 2.59
CA SER A 161 -14.39 15.58 3.72
C SER A 161 -14.11 14.28 4.48
N HIS A 162 -13.90 13.19 3.77
CA HIS A 162 -13.55 11.91 4.39
C HIS A 162 -12.21 11.94 5.13
N GLN A 163 -11.16 12.56 4.56
CA GLN A 163 -9.88 12.71 5.26
C GLN A 163 -9.99 13.56 6.53
N ARG A 164 -10.80 14.62 6.50
CA ARG A 164 -11.09 15.43 7.70
C ARG A 164 -11.76 14.60 8.79
N LEU A 165 -12.69 13.73 8.40
CA LEU A 165 -13.35 12.82 9.34
C LEU A 165 -12.35 11.83 9.95
N LEU A 166 -11.46 11.24 9.17
CA LEU A 166 -10.43 10.31 9.68
C LEU A 166 -9.41 10.98 10.63
N GLN A 167 -9.14 12.27 10.44
CA GLN A 167 -8.24 13.03 11.32
C GLN A 167 -8.94 13.53 12.58
N HIS A 168 -10.26 13.33 12.68
CA HIS A 168 -11.03 13.78 13.83
C HIS A 168 -10.76 12.88 15.05
N PRO A 169 -10.57 13.43 16.26
CA PRO A 169 -10.27 12.64 17.46
C PRO A 169 -11.36 11.62 17.83
N ARG A 170 -12.57 11.78 17.27
CA ARG A 170 -13.72 10.87 17.45
C ARG A 170 -14.03 10.03 16.22
N ALA A 171 -13.10 9.92 15.26
CA ALA A 171 -13.33 9.21 14.00
C ALA A 171 -13.72 7.75 14.23
N ASP A 172 -12.99 7.04 15.10
CA ASP A 172 -13.20 5.62 15.36
C ASP A 172 -14.57 5.35 16.02
N THR A 173 -14.98 6.22 16.96
CA THR A 173 -16.28 6.09 17.64
C THR A 173 -17.44 6.49 16.74
N ALA A 174 -17.29 7.54 15.92
CA ALA A 174 -18.30 7.97 14.97
C ALA A 174 -18.51 6.96 13.83
N TRP A 175 -17.43 6.36 13.31
CA TRP A 175 -17.51 5.34 12.27
C TRP A 175 -18.18 4.06 12.79
N THR A 176 -17.80 3.60 13.99
CA THR A 176 -18.41 2.43 14.62
C THR A 176 -19.91 2.63 14.87
N ALA A 177 -20.30 3.82 15.35
CA ALA A 177 -21.70 4.18 15.54
C ALA A 177 -22.48 4.25 14.22
N ALA A 178 -21.91 4.91 13.19
CA ALA A 178 -22.54 5.01 11.87
C ALA A 178 -22.70 3.63 11.20
N HIS A 179 -21.68 2.77 11.30
CA HIS A 179 -21.74 1.40 10.79
C HIS A 179 -22.82 0.58 11.51
N ALA A 180 -22.89 0.68 12.85
CA ALA A 180 -23.92 0.00 13.63
C ALA A 180 -25.34 0.42 13.19
N ILE A 181 -25.58 1.73 13.06
CA ILE A 181 -26.87 2.29 12.59
C ILE A 181 -27.22 1.81 11.18
N THR A 182 -26.22 1.79 10.28
CA THR A 182 -26.44 1.39 8.88
C THR A 182 -26.75 -0.10 8.78
N THR A 183 -26.07 -0.95 9.57
CA THR A 183 -26.32 -2.40 9.59
C THR A 183 -27.60 -2.79 10.33
N SER A 184 -28.03 -2.03 11.34
CA SER A 184 -29.30 -2.27 12.04
C SER A 184 -30.52 -1.90 11.19
N ASN A 185 -30.38 -0.95 10.26
CA ASN A 185 -31.45 -0.57 9.34
C ASN A 185 -31.64 -1.53 8.16
N THR A 186 -30.78 -2.55 8.00
CA THR A 186 -30.87 -3.57 6.93
C THR A 186 -31.53 -4.88 7.34
N SER A 187 -32.12 -5.00 8.53
CA SER A 187 -32.99 -6.14 8.85
C SER A 187 -34.34 -5.98 8.14
N PRO A 188 -34.72 -6.86 7.20
CA PRO A 188 -36.06 -6.85 6.65
C PRO A 188 -37.02 -7.34 7.74
N THR A 189 -37.94 -6.48 8.17
CA THR A 189 -39.15 -6.90 8.88
C THR A 189 -39.87 -7.91 7.99
N ALA A 190 -39.75 -9.19 8.31
CA ALA A 190 -40.59 -10.24 7.74
C ALA A 190 -42.04 -9.96 8.13
N GLY A 191 -42.81 -9.40 7.20
CA GLY A 191 -44.25 -9.30 7.31
C GLY A 191 -44.84 -10.71 7.17
N THR A 192 -45.48 -11.16 8.24
CA THR A 192 -46.34 -12.36 8.26
C THR A 192 -47.52 -12.15 7.29
N PRO A 193 -47.74 -13.01 6.29
CA PRO A 193 -49.00 -13.00 5.55
C PRO A 193 -50.09 -13.76 6.33
N ALA A 194 -51.32 -13.34 6.06
CA ALA A 194 -52.59 -13.68 6.73
C ALA A 194 -52.89 -15.17 6.91
#